data_AF-A0A2M8Q6C0-F1
#
_entry.id   AF-A0A2M8Q6C0-F1
#
_cell.length_a   1.000
_cell.length_b   1.000
_cell.length_c   1.000
_cell.angle_alpha   90.00
_cell.angle_beta   90.00
_cell.angle_gamma   90.00
#
_symmetry.space_group_name_H-M   'P 1'
#
loop_
_entity.id
_entity.type
_entity.pdbx_description
1 polymer ?
#
loop_
_entity_poly.entity_id
_entity_poly.type
_entity_poly.pdbx_seq_one_letter_code
_entity_poly.pdbx_strand_id
1 'polypeptide(L)'
;QGKRNFPDGEIFTGPHEDSVNGWVRYSYPAIYQGREVSGIQLWFQDGRVVKATADKNEDFLHQVLDTDRGARYVGEFAIGTNYGITRFSRNILFDEKIGGTFHIAIG
;
A
#
# COMPACT_ATOMS: atom_id res chain seq x y z
N GLN A 1 -4.83 17.55 15.18
CA GLN A 1 -5.62 18.30 14.17
C GLN A 1 -5.16 17.80 12.82
N GLY A 2 -6.06 17.24 12.00
CA GLY A 2 -5.70 16.82 10.65
C GLY A 2 -5.50 18.05 9.76
N LYS A 3 -4.24 18.33 9.41
CA LYS A 3 -3.86 19.50 8.59
C LYS A 3 -3.63 19.14 7.12
N ARG A 4 -3.52 17.85 6.79
CA ARG A 4 -3.25 17.33 5.43
C ARG A 4 -4.25 16.26 5.02
N ASN A 5 -4.55 15.31 5.91
CA ASN A 5 -5.64 14.34 5.77
C ASN A 5 -6.60 14.43 6.96
N PHE A 6 -7.89 14.14 6.71
CA PHE A 6 -8.91 14.00 7.75
C PHE A 6 -9.71 12.71 7.50
N PRO A 7 -9.65 11.70 8.39
CA PRO A 7 -8.92 11.70 9.66
C PRO A 7 -7.40 11.73 9.46
N ASP A 8 -6.72 12.34 10.42
CA ASP A 8 -5.29 12.14 10.61
C ASP A 8 -5.08 10.82 11.35
N GLY A 9 -3.88 10.26 11.31
CA GLY A 9 -3.62 9.01 12.00
C GLY A 9 -2.59 8.11 11.36
N GLU A 10 -1.53 8.66 10.80
CA GLU A 10 -0.40 7.86 10.35
C GLU A 10 0.92 8.55 10.69
N ILE A 11 1.97 7.74 10.74
CA ILE A 11 3.36 8.21 10.66
C ILE A 11 3.92 7.61 9.39
N PHE A 12 4.45 8.44 8.49
CA PHE A 12 4.90 8.02 7.17
C PHE A 12 6.27 8.62 6.82
N THR A 13 7.00 7.93 5.95
CA THR A 13 8.26 8.39 5.36
C THR A 13 8.46 7.76 3.99
N GLY A 14 9.30 8.39 3.15
CA GLY A 14 9.85 7.73 1.96
C GLY A 14 11.04 6.86 2.35
N PRO A 15 11.11 5.58 1.93
CA PRO A 15 12.32 4.79 2.09
C PRO A 15 13.39 5.20 1.07
N HIS A 16 14.62 4.74 1.26
CA HIS A 16 15.64 4.85 0.24
C HIS A 16 15.30 3.90 -0.92
N GLU A 17 15.22 4.43 -2.14
CA GLU A 17 14.56 3.79 -3.29
C GLU A 17 15.12 2.39 -3.58
N ASP A 18 16.44 2.18 -3.45
CA ASP A 18 17.12 0.92 -3.74
C ASP A 18 17.30 -0.03 -2.54
N SER A 19 16.75 0.32 -1.37
CA SER A 19 17.04 -0.40 -0.11
C SER A 19 16.03 -1.48 0.28
N VAL A 20 14.83 -1.46 -0.32
CA VAL A 20 13.73 -2.35 0.06
C VAL A 20 13.98 -3.77 -0.46
N ASN A 21 13.97 -4.74 0.45
CA ASN A 21 14.21 -6.15 0.17
C ASN A 21 13.27 -7.04 0.98
N GLY A 22 12.85 -8.17 0.41
CA GLY A 22 12.06 -9.19 1.09
C GLY A 22 10.68 -9.40 0.49
N TRP A 23 9.70 -9.71 1.34
CA TRP A 23 8.35 -10.09 0.91
C TRP A 23 7.30 -9.56 1.88
N VAL A 24 6.15 -9.17 1.34
CA VAL A 24 4.99 -8.69 2.10
C VAL A 24 3.69 -9.28 1.55
N ARG A 25 2.74 -9.54 2.45
CA ARG A 25 1.36 -9.94 2.12
C ARG A 25 0.39 -8.97 2.79
N TYR A 26 -0.59 -8.50 2.02
CA TYR A 26 -1.64 -7.62 2.53
C TYR A 26 -2.90 -8.42 2.88
N SER A 27 -3.41 -8.17 4.08
CA SER A 27 -4.66 -8.75 4.59
C SER A 27 -5.89 -7.98 4.13
N TYR A 28 -5.77 -6.66 3.94
CA TYR A 28 -6.82 -5.80 3.40
C TYR A 28 -6.71 -5.68 1.87
N PRO A 29 -7.86 -5.57 1.17
CA PRO A 29 -7.84 -5.33 -0.27
C PRO A 29 -7.42 -3.88 -0.58
N ALA A 30 -6.76 -3.67 -1.71
CA ALA A 30 -6.54 -2.35 -2.28
C ALA A 30 -7.70 -2.00 -3.23
N ILE A 31 -8.17 -0.75 -3.17
CA ILE A 31 -9.19 -0.25 -4.09
C ILE A 31 -8.56 0.85 -4.93
N TYR A 32 -8.41 0.57 -6.22
CA TYR A 32 -7.77 1.48 -7.16
C TYR A 32 -8.62 1.60 -8.42
N GLN A 33 -8.97 2.83 -8.81
CA GLN A 33 -9.82 3.13 -9.97
C GLN A 33 -11.13 2.30 -10.01
N GLY A 34 -11.76 2.11 -8.86
CA GLY A 34 -13.02 1.35 -8.74
C GLY A 34 -12.88 -0.17 -8.82
N ARG A 35 -11.65 -0.70 -8.90
CA ARG A 35 -11.36 -2.13 -8.87
C ARG A 35 -10.74 -2.52 -7.54
N GLU A 36 -11.24 -3.62 -6.97
CA GLU A 36 -10.74 -4.20 -5.72
C GLU A 36 -9.74 -5.31 -6.03
N VAL A 37 -8.52 -5.21 -5.53
CA VAL A 37 -7.46 -6.23 -5.61
C VAL A 37 -7.24 -6.79 -4.21
N SER A 38 -7.38 -8.10 -4.02
CA SER A 38 -7.27 -8.75 -2.70
C SER A 38 -6.24 -9.86 -2.70
N GLY A 39 -5.65 -10.13 -1.53
CA GLY A 39 -4.63 -11.17 -1.38
C GLY A 39 -3.28 -10.79 -2.00
N ILE A 40 -2.98 -9.50 -2.07
CA ILE A 40 -1.76 -8.98 -2.71
C ILE A 40 -0.54 -9.51 -1.96
N GLN A 41 0.43 -10.02 -2.71
CA GLN A 41 1.75 -10.38 -2.23
C GLN A 41 2.81 -9.77 -3.15
N LEU A 42 3.81 -9.11 -2.58
CA LEU A 42 4.87 -8.44 -3.32
C LEU A 42 6.23 -8.91 -2.81
N TRP A 43 7.15 -9.19 -3.72
CA TRP A 43 8.55 -9.47 -3.43
C TRP A 43 9.42 -8.33 -3.96
N PHE A 44 10.33 -7.88 -3.12
CA PHE A 44 11.24 -6.78 -3.40
C PHE A 44 12.68 -7.26 -3.44
N GLN A 45 13.42 -6.76 -4.42
CA GLN A 45 14.87 -6.87 -4.50
C GLN A 45 15.44 -5.53 -4.96
N ASP A 46 16.41 -5.01 -4.21
CA ASP A 46 17.09 -3.74 -4.50
C ASP A 46 16.10 -2.60 -4.79
N GLY A 47 15.05 -2.51 -3.97
CA GLY A 47 14.02 -1.47 -4.09
C GLY A 47 12.83 -1.81 -4.99
N ARG A 48 13.00 -2.77 -5.90
CA ARG A 48 12.03 -3.03 -6.98
C ARG A 48 11.16 -4.24 -6.69
N VAL A 49 9.87 -4.13 -7.00
CA VAL A 49 8.94 -5.27 -7.06
C VAL A 49 9.34 -6.21 -8.20
N VAL A 50 9.94 -7.34 -7.86
CA VAL A 50 10.38 -8.38 -8.81
C VAL A 50 9.35 -9.47 -9.03
N LYS A 51 8.42 -9.66 -8.08
CA LYS A 51 7.28 -10.57 -8.20
C LYS A 51 6.06 -9.96 -7.51
N ALA A 52 4.89 -10.14 -8.10
CA ALA A 52 3.61 -9.74 -7.56
C ALA A 52 2.58 -10.84 -7.84
N THR A 53 1.69 -11.12 -6.89
CA THR A 53 0.54 -12.02 -7.06
C THR A 53 -0.67 -11.47 -6.32
N ALA A 54 -1.88 -11.84 -6.74
CA ALA A 54 -3.12 -11.50 -6.03
C ALA A 54 -4.18 -12.60 -6.19
N ASP A 55 -4.97 -12.82 -5.14
CA ASP A 55 -6.09 -13.78 -5.19
C ASP A 55 -7.23 -13.29 -6.11
N LYS A 56 -7.36 -11.97 -6.28
CA LYS A 56 -8.36 -11.32 -7.12
C LYS A 56 -7.74 -10.18 -7.91
N ASN A 57 -8.07 -10.12 -9.21
CA ASN A 57 -7.63 -9.06 -10.12
C ASN A 57 -6.09 -8.96 -10.28
N GLU A 58 -5.39 -10.10 -10.32
CA GLU A 58 -3.92 -10.16 -10.52
C GLU A 58 -3.47 -9.46 -11.81
N ASP A 59 -4.15 -9.68 -12.93
CA ASP A 59 -3.82 -9.00 -14.20
C ASP A 59 -3.88 -7.47 -14.07
N PHE A 60 -4.83 -6.95 -13.29
CA PHE A 60 -4.94 -5.51 -13.04
C PHE A 60 -3.82 -5.02 -12.12
N LEU A 61 -3.42 -5.80 -11.12
CA LEU A 61 -2.24 -5.49 -10.30
C LEU A 61 -1.00 -5.34 -11.17
N HIS A 62 -0.77 -6.25 -12.12
CA HIS A 62 0.34 -6.15 -13.05
C HIS A 62 0.25 -4.90 -13.93
N GLN A 63 -0.93 -4.59 -14.47
CA GLN A 63 -1.14 -3.35 -15.25
C GLN A 63 -0.77 -2.11 -14.44
N VAL A 64 -1.16 -2.04 -13.16
CA VAL A 64 -0.82 -0.91 -12.29
C VAL A 64 0.69 -0.84 -12.07
N LEU A 65 1.35 -1.96 -11.73
CA LEU A 65 2.80 -2.02 -11.50
C LEU A 65 3.63 -1.72 -12.75
N ASP A 66 3.06 -1.87 -13.95
CA ASP A 66 3.73 -1.60 -15.23
C ASP A 66 3.30 -0.28 -15.88
N THR A 67 2.63 0.60 -15.12
CA THR A 67 2.16 1.90 -15.63
C THR A 67 3.30 2.82 -16.01
N ASP A 68 4.36 2.86 -15.19
CA ASP A 68 5.55 3.68 -15.44
C ASP A 68 6.79 3.06 -14.77
N ARG A 69 7.93 3.73 -14.95
CA ARG A 69 9.23 3.24 -14.45
C ARG A 69 9.31 3.21 -12.91
N GLY A 70 8.63 4.14 -12.23
CA GLY A 70 8.59 4.27 -10.78
C GLY A 70 7.56 3.36 -10.11
N ALA A 71 6.52 2.94 -10.84
CA ALA A 71 5.42 2.10 -10.35
C ALA A 71 5.78 0.70 -9.81
N ARG A 72 7.07 0.36 -9.72
CA ARG A 72 7.58 -0.84 -9.03
C ARG A 72 8.46 -0.54 -7.82
N TYR A 73 8.61 0.71 -7.43
CA TYR A 73 9.41 1.16 -6.30
C TYR A 73 8.54 1.70 -5.19
N VAL A 74 9.03 1.62 -3.96
CA VAL A 74 8.29 2.14 -2.81
C VAL A 74 8.51 3.64 -2.67
N GLY A 75 7.45 4.42 -2.84
CA GLY A 75 7.45 5.87 -2.58
C GLY A 75 7.14 6.22 -1.13
N GLU A 76 6.35 5.40 -0.45
CA GLU A 76 5.95 5.64 0.95
C GLU A 76 5.88 4.35 1.75
N PHE A 77 6.36 4.41 2.99
CA PHE A 77 6.08 3.45 4.05
C PHE A 77 5.46 4.17 5.24
N ALA A 78 4.35 3.64 5.75
CA ALA A 78 3.59 4.28 6.79
C ALA A 78 2.95 3.29 7.76
N ILE A 79 2.73 3.76 8.99
CA ILE A 79 2.06 3.02 10.06
C ILE A 79 0.84 3.80 10.51
N GLY A 80 -0.32 3.13 10.48
CA GLY A 80 -1.58 3.64 10.99
C GLY A 80 -1.57 3.71 12.52
N THR A 81 -2.00 4.85 13.06
CA THR A 81 -1.99 5.18 14.49
C THR A 81 -3.38 5.52 15.04
N ASN A 82 -4.42 5.48 14.19
CA ASN A 82 -5.79 5.77 14.63
C ASN A 82 -6.55 4.50 15.02
N TYR A 83 -6.47 4.15 16.30
CA TYR A 83 -7.20 3.02 16.90
C TYR A 83 -8.71 3.25 17.05
N GLY A 84 -9.20 4.45 16.73
CA GLY A 84 -10.64 4.74 16.67
C GLY A 84 -11.31 4.20 15.40
N ILE A 85 -10.53 3.88 14.36
CA ILE A 85 -11.05 3.25 13.14
C ILE A 85 -10.97 1.73 13.33
N THR A 86 -12.11 1.12 13.62
CA THR A 86 -12.20 -0.31 14.00
C THR A 86 -12.70 -1.21 12.88
N ARG A 87 -12.99 -0.65 11.70
CA ARG A 87 -13.51 -1.38 10.54
C ARG A 87 -12.89 -0.88 9.25
N PHE A 88 -12.61 -1.82 8.36
CA PHE A 88 -12.26 -1.53 6.98
C PHE A 88 -13.49 -0.95 6.26
N SER A 89 -13.30 0.19 5.61
CA SER A 89 -14.36 1.05 5.08
C SER A 89 -14.40 1.11 3.56
N ARG A 90 -13.39 0.56 2.87
CA ARG A 90 -13.19 0.69 1.43
C ARG A 90 -12.91 2.12 0.96
N ASN A 91 -12.48 2.97 1.88
CA ASN A 91 -12.08 4.34 1.62
C ASN A 91 -10.64 4.50 2.10
N ILE A 92 -9.72 4.69 1.15
CA ILE A 92 -8.29 4.72 1.41
C ILE A 92 -7.90 5.74 2.51
N LEU A 93 -8.57 6.90 2.56
CA LEU A 93 -8.28 7.95 3.55
C LEU A 93 -8.58 7.53 4.99
N PHE A 94 -9.46 6.55 5.20
CA PHE A 94 -9.73 5.97 6.51
C PHE A 94 -8.92 4.69 6.72
N ASP A 95 -8.84 3.86 5.70
CA ASP A 95 -8.28 2.51 5.80
C ASP A 95 -6.75 2.55 6.04
N GLU A 96 -6.04 3.51 5.45
CA GLU A 96 -4.61 3.71 5.65
C GLU A 96 -4.26 4.25 7.06
N LYS A 97 -5.26 4.76 7.81
CA LYS A 97 -5.06 5.30 9.16
C LYS A 97 -5.34 4.28 10.27
N ILE A 98 -5.83 3.07 9.95
CA ILE A 98 -6.26 2.07 10.94
C ILE A 98 -5.09 1.74 11.89
N GLY A 99 -5.32 1.92 13.19
CA GLY A 99 -4.31 1.67 14.22
C GLY A 99 -3.77 0.23 14.18
N GLY A 100 -2.45 0.10 14.17
CA GLY A 100 -1.77 -1.20 14.15
C GLY A 100 -1.66 -1.84 12.76
N THR A 101 -1.99 -1.09 11.71
CA THR A 101 -1.73 -1.49 10.32
C THR A 101 -0.52 -0.73 9.76
N PHE A 102 0.03 -1.23 8.67
CA PHE A 102 0.98 -0.50 7.85
C PHE A 102 0.46 -0.48 6.41
N HIS A 103 0.90 0.51 5.64
CA HIS A 103 0.74 0.52 4.20
C HIS A 103 2.03 0.94 3.51
N ILE A 104 2.07 0.61 2.22
CA ILE A 104 3.15 0.96 1.32
C ILE A 104 2.48 1.56 0.08
N ALA A 105 2.91 2.76 -0.32
CA ALA A 105 2.57 3.30 -1.63
C ALA A 105 3.66 2.93 -2.62
N ILE A 106 3.26 2.37 -3.75
CA ILE A 106 4.15 2.07 -4.88
C ILE A 106 4.02 3.21 -5.89
N GLY A 107 5.15 3.66 -6.44
CA GLY A 107 5.23 4.79 -7.37
C GLY A 107 6.04 5.97 -6.83
#